data_AF-A0A536H3B8-F1
#
_entry.id   AF-A0A536H3B8-F1
#
_cell.length_a   1.000
_cell.length_b   1.000
_cell.length_c   1.000
_cell.angle_alpha   90.00
_cell.angle_beta   90.00
_cell.angle_gamma   90.00
#
_symmetry.space_group_name_H-M   'P 1'
#
loop_
_entity.id
_entity.type
_entity.pdbx_description
1 polymer ?
#
loop_
_entity_poly.entity_id
_entity_poly.type
_entity_poly.pdbx_seq_one_letter_code
_entity_poly.pdbx_strand_id
1 'polypeptide(L)' 'MQQVQAACDTCGAELVPNAAYCERCGARTRRARRLVRLAIRVELLFFLMVVGLVIAFTWIYSVQR' A
#
# COMPACT_ATOMS: atom_id res chain seq x y z
N MET A 1 -10.61 13.01 -4.89
CA MET A 1 -11.18 13.25 -3.55
C MET A 1 -10.26 12.66 -2.48
N GLN A 2 -9.44 13.47 -1.82
CA GLN A 2 -8.57 13.02 -0.73
C GLN A 2 -9.46 12.71 0.48
N GLN A 3 -9.45 11.48 0.99
CA GLN A 3 -10.21 11.09 2.19
C GLN A 3 -9.60 11.80 3.42
N VAL A 4 -10.17 12.94 3.81
CA VAL A 4 -9.83 13.66 5.04
C VAL A 4 -10.54 12.96 6.19
N GLN A 5 -9.80 12.27 7.06
CA GLN A 5 -10.36 11.77 8.31
C GLN A 5 -10.50 12.95 9.27
N ALA A 6 -11.73 13.25 9.69
CA ALA A 6 -12.00 14.26 10.70
C ALA A 6 -11.71 13.76 12.12
N ALA A 7 -11.89 12.46 12.38
CA ALA A 7 -11.73 11.87 13.72
C ALA A 7 -10.96 10.55 13.72
N CYS A 8 -10.36 10.23 14.87
CA CYS A 8 -9.51 9.06 15.05
C CYS A 8 -10.38 7.81 15.19
N ASP A 9 -10.12 6.79 14.37
CA ASP A 9 -10.83 5.51 14.49
C ASP A 9 -10.55 4.77 15.81
N THR A 10 -9.50 5.15 16.55
CA THR A 10 -9.07 4.46 17.78
C THR A 10 -9.51 5.18 19.05
N CYS A 11 -9.42 6.51 19.10
CA CYS A 11 -9.73 7.29 20.31
C CYS A 11 -10.83 8.34 20.11
N GLY A 12 -11.35 8.53 18.90
CA GLY A 12 -12.38 9.53 18.59
C GLY A 12 -11.93 10.98 18.62
N ALA A 13 -10.65 11.27 18.90
CA ALA A 13 -10.11 12.63 18.87
C ALA A 13 -10.21 13.25 17.47
N GLU A 14 -10.39 14.56 17.38
CA GLU A 14 -10.29 15.31 16.14
C GLU A 14 -8.88 15.17 15.55
N LEU A 15 -8.77 14.99 14.24
CA LEU A 15 -7.47 14.94 13.56
C LEU A 15 -7.24 16.19 12.73
N VAL A 16 -6.00 16.67 12.82
CA VAL A 16 -5.49 17.65 11.87
C VAL A 16 -5.53 17.09 10.44
N PRO A 17 -5.95 17.88 9.43
CA PRO A 17 -5.96 17.44 8.05
C PRO A 17 -4.57 16.97 7.61
N ASN A 18 -4.52 15.82 6.94
CA ASN A 18 -3.30 15.14 6.49
C ASN A 18 -2.38 14.58 7.60
N ALA A 19 -2.80 14.54 8.87
CA ALA A 19 -2.02 13.90 9.91
C ALA A 19 -1.75 12.41 9.58
N ALA A 20 -0.50 11.97 9.72
CA ALA A 20 -0.11 10.57 9.52
C ALA A 20 -0.38 9.70 10.77
N TYR A 21 -0.35 10.34 11.94
CA TYR A 21 -0.58 9.77 13.26
C TYR A 21 -1.51 10.70 14.04
N CYS A 22 -2.28 10.15 14.97
CA CYS A 22 -3.07 10.96 15.90
C CYS A 22 -2.18 11.50 17.02
N GLU A 23 -2.18 12.81 17.28
CA GLU A 23 -1.40 13.39 18.39
C GLU A 23 -1.84 12.92 19.79
N ARG A 24 -3.09 12.47 19.95
CA ARG A 24 -3.61 12.01 21.25
C ARG A 24 -3.27 10.58 21.60
N CYS A 25 -3.40 9.65 20.66
CA CYS A 25 -3.23 8.21 20.92
C CYS A 25 -2.05 7.57 20.18
N GLY A 26 -1.36 8.31 19.30
CA GLY A 26 -0.25 7.79 18.49
C GLY A 26 -0.65 6.80 17.39
N ALA A 27 -1.94 6.47 17.25
CA ALA A 27 -2.40 5.52 16.23
C ALA A 27 -2.22 6.10 14.82
N ARG A 28 -1.75 5.27 13.88
CA ARG A 28 -1.70 5.63 12.45
C ARG A 28 -3.09 5.90 11.91
N THR A 29 -3.23 6.96 11.14
CA THR A 29 -4.48 7.31 10.48
C THR A 29 -4.84 6.29 9.41
N ARG A 30 -6.13 6.11 9.17
CA ARG A 30 -6.63 5.19 8.12
C ARG A 30 -6.08 5.57 6.76
N ARG A 31 -5.86 6.87 6.48
CA ARG A 31 -5.19 7.34 5.26
C ARG A 31 -3.77 6.81 5.16
N ALA A 32 -2.95 6.99 6.19
CA ALA A 32 -1.57 6.49 6.21
C ALA A 32 -1.53 4.96 5.99
N ARG A 33 -2.39 4.21 6.70
CA ARG A 33 -2.49 2.74 6.52
C ARG A 33 -2.93 2.34 5.11
N ARG A 34 -3.79 3.13 4.47
CA ARG A 34 -4.26 2.87 3.09
C ARG A 34 -3.17 3.10 2.07
N LEU A 35 -2.41 4.19 2.21
CA LEU A 35 -1.28 4.51 1.34
C LEU A 35 -0.19 3.43 1.43
N VAL A 36 0.17 3.01 2.64
CA VAL A 36 1.14 1.91 2.83
C VAL A 36 0.64 0.61 2.19
N ARG A 37 -0.62 0.23 2.39
CA ARG A 37 -1.18 -0.96 1.72
C ARG A 37 -1.19 -0.85 0.20
N LEU A 38 -1.49 0.33 -0.34
CA LEU A 38 -1.46 0.58 -1.78
C LEU A 38 -0.03 0.44 -2.32
N ALA A 39 0.96 1.06 -1.65
CA ALA A 39 2.35 0.97 -2.04
C ALA A 39 2.84 -0.49 -2.06
N ILE A 40 2.59 -1.25 -0.98
CA ILE A 40 2.96 -2.68 -0.89
C ILE A 40 2.27 -3.48 -2.00
N ARG A 41 0.99 -3.23 -2.28
CA ARG A 41 0.26 -3.94 -3.35
C ARG A 41 0.84 -3.63 -4.73
N VAL A 42 1.19 -2.38 -5.01
CA VAL A 42 1.80 -1.98 -6.29
C VAL A 42 3.17 -2.64 -6.45
N GLU A 43 3.99 -2.63 -5.40
CA GLU A 43 5.31 -3.25 -5.41
C GLU A 43 5.23 -4.77 -5.61
N LEU A 44 4.32 -5.45 -4.91
CA LEU A 44 4.03 -6.88 -5.11
C LEU A 44 3.59 -7.18 -6.55
N LEU A 45 2.69 -6.37 -7.13
CA LEU A 45 2.26 -6.54 -8.52
C LEU A 45 3.42 -6.38 -9.50
N PHE A 46 4.31 -5.42 -9.28
CA PHE A 46 5.51 -5.22 -10.08
C PHE A 46 6.43 -6.44 -10.02
N PHE A 47 6.72 -6.95 -8.82
CA PHE A 47 7.54 -8.15 -8.66
C PHE A 47 6.91 -9.38 -9.32
N LEU A 48 5.61 -9.59 -9.15
CA LEU A 48 4.90 -10.69 -9.81
C LEU A 48 4.94 -10.58 -11.34
N MET A 49 4.83 -9.37 -11.89
CA MET A 49 4.96 -9.13 -13.32
C MET A 49 6.36 -9.51 -13.82
N VAL A 50 7.41 -9.09 -13.12
CA VAL A 50 8.80 -9.41 -13.48
C VAL A 50 9.05 -10.91 -13.40
N VAL A 51 8.61 -11.57 -12.33
CA VAL A 51 8.73 -13.03 -12.18
C VAL A 51 7.99 -13.75 -13.30
N GLY A 52 6.78 -13.30 -13.65
CA GLY A 52 6.01 -13.85 -14.76
C GLY A 52 6.75 -13.74 -16.10
N LEU A 53 7.39 -12.60 -16.38
CA LEU A 53 8.22 -12.43 -17.57
C LEU A 53 9.41 -13.39 -17.57
N VAL A 54 10.15 -13.49 -16.47
CA VAL A 54 11.30 -14.40 -16.36
C VAL A 54 10.89 -15.85 -16.58
N ILE A 55 9.78 -16.29 -15.99
CA ILE A 55 9.22 -17.64 -16.18
C ILE A 55 8.86 -17.85 -17.65
N ALA A 56 8.17 -16.90 -18.28
CA ALA A 56 7.79 -16.99 -19.69
C ALA A 56 9.02 -17.12 -20.60
N PHE A 57 10.04 -16.28 -20.40
CA PHE A 57 11.30 -16.35 -21.16
C PHE A 57 12.03 -17.68 -20.96
N THR A 58 12.10 -18.16 -19.71
CA THR A 58 12.75 -19.43 -19.38
C THR A 58 12.01 -20.59 -20.05
N TRP A 59 10.69 -20.58 -20.03
CA TRP A 59 9.87 -21.60 -20.68
C TRP A 59 10.07 -21.59 -22.20
N ILE A 60 10.06 -20.42 -22.85
CA ILE A 60 10.33 -20.29 -24.29
C ILE A 60 11.71 -20.86 -24.64
N TYR A 61 12.75 -20.48 -23.89
CA TYR A 61 14.10 -20.99 -24.12
C TYR A 61 14.18 -22.51 -23.94
N SER A 62 13.49 -23.07 -22.93
CA SER A 62 13.46 -24.51 -22.70
C SER A 62 12.71 -25.30 -23.78
N VAL A 63 11.70 -24.70 -24.42
CA VAL A 63 10.89 -25.35 -25.46
C VAL A 63 11.56 -25.23 -26.83
N GLN A 64 12.30 -24.14 -27.09
CA GLN A 64 13.03 -23.97 -28.36
C GLN A 64 14.37 -24.70 -28.41
N ARG A 65 14.91 -25.11 -27.26
CA ARG A 65 16.14 -25.91 -27.17
C ARG A 65 15.85 -27.40 -27.36
#